data_AF-A0AAX2MGH9-F1
#
_entry.id   AF-A0AAX2MGH9-F1
#
_cell.length_a   1.000
_cell.length_b   1.000
_cell.length_c   1.000
_cell.angle_alpha   90.00
_cell.angle_beta   90.00
_cell.angle_gamma   90.00
#
_symmetry.space_group_name_H-M   'P 1'
#
loop_
_entity.id
_entity.type
_entity.pdbx_description
1 polymer ?
#
loop_
_entity_poly.entity_id
_entity_poly.type
_entity_poly.pdbx_seq_one_letter_code
_entity_poly.pdbx_strand_id
1 'polypeptide(L)'
;MKHQIEALRGFLQRYRQAFADHWSIRHQLDPKPRSEDELAFLPAHLELTDSPASPLPRWSMRVIVALFVCALLWALIGQLDIVAVAGGKTVSGGRTKIIQPLEPSVVKAIHVRDGQLVKAGQLLIELDATAAGADNRKAGDALETARLAGARYQALLAALDNGRLPQLEKLDGVDSAKQLSEETLAVGQWRAYQAKRDALQATLRQREAELSTTRQQVIKLQGTVRLAEAREHDYQELLDKNFISKHAYLDKQQARIEQQGDLASQQSRIQELAAAIASQREELEALTANFRSDALDKLREAREQATQSGEEVKKTGRRQALTQLTAPVSGSVQQLAIHTVGGVVTEAQPLLAVVPANEALEVEAQIENKDIGFVRPGQAVTVKVESFPYTRYGYLDGVVETVSHDAQQDEKRGLLFPARIRLKQSHLVIDGARVNLSAGMAVSAEIKTGKRRVIDYFLSPLQEHVGEGMRER
;
A
#
# COMPACT_ATOMS: atom_id res chain seq x y z
N MET A 1 -75.20 -1.26 -25.66
CA MET A 1 -74.20 -1.93 -26.53
C MET A 1 -74.53 -3.39 -26.89
N LYS A 2 -75.23 -4.18 -26.04
CA LYS A 2 -75.60 -5.57 -26.37
C LYS A 2 -76.51 -5.72 -27.61
N HIS A 3 -77.53 -4.87 -27.75
CA HIS A 3 -78.47 -4.94 -28.89
C HIS A 3 -77.85 -4.57 -30.25
N GLN A 4 -76.80 -3.74 -30.29
CA GLN A 4 -76.09 -3.43 -31.53
C GLN A 4 -75.20 -4.60 -31.99
N ILE A 5 -74.58 -5.32 -31.04
CA ILE A 5 -73.76 -6.51 -31.35
C ILE A 5 -74.66 -7.67 -31.80
N GLU A 6 -75.84 -7.84 -31.21
CA GLU A 6 -76.84 -8.82 -31.66
C GLU A 6 -77.39 -8.50 -33.06
N ALA A 7 -77.67 -7.22 -33.35
CA ALA A 7 -78.08 -6.78 -34.68
C ALA A 7 -76.99 -7.00 -35.73
N LEU A 8 -75.72 -6.69 -35.40
CA LEU A 8 -74.59 -6.90 -36.30
C LEU A 8 -74.31 -8.40 -36.53
N ARG A 9 -74.48 -9.22 -35.50
CA ARG A 9 -74.34 -10.68 -35.58
C ARG A 9 -75.46 -11.29 -36.41
N GLY A 10 -76.70 -10.83 -36.25
CA GLY A 10 -77.84 -11.22 -37.08
C GLY A 10 -77.66 -10.81 -38.54
N PHE A 11 -77.14 -9.61 -38.80
CA PHE A 11 -76.81 -9.12 -40.14
C PHE A 11 -75.72 -9.98 -40.80
N LEU A 12 -74.61 -10.25 -40.09
CA LEU A 12 -73.52 -11.09 -40.56
C LEU A 12 -73.96 -12.55 -40.77
N GLN A 13 -74.83 -13.09 -39.91
CA GLN A 13 -75.39 -14.44 -40.11
C GLN A 13 -76.28 -14.50 -41.34
N ARG A 14 -77.12 -13.48 -41.59
CA ARG A 14 -77.97 -13.41 -42.78
C ARG A 14 -77.13 -13.37 -44.07
N TYR A 15 -76.07 -12.56 -44.09
CA TYR A 15 -75.16 -12.52 -45.23
C TYR A 15 -74.34 -13.81 -45.39
N ARG A 16 -73.92 -14.42 -44.27
CA ARG A 16 -73.22 -15.70 -44.31
C ARG A 16 -74.12 -16.84 -44.80
N GLN A 17 -75.39 -16.87 -44.42
CA GLN A 17 -76.37 -17.83 -44.93
C GLN A 17 -76.67 -17.56 -46.40
N ALA A 18 -76.97 -16.33 -46.78
CA ALA A 18 -77.19 -15.98 -48.18
C ALA A 18 -75.98 -16.34 -49.06
N PHE A 19 -74.76 -16.09 -48.58
CA PHE A 19 -73.53 -16.48 -49.26
C PHE A 19 -73.37 -18.00 -49.31
N ALA A 20 -73.60 -18.72 -48.22
CA ALA A 20 -73.51 -20.18 -48.20
C ALA A 20 -74.54 -20.83 -49.13
N ASP A 21 -75.77 -20.33 -49.15
CA ASP A 21 -76.86 -20.81 -50.00
C ASP A 21 -76.51 -20.56 -51.48
N HIS A 22 -76.09 -19.34 -51.85
CA HIS A 22 -75.65 -19.03 -53.21
C HIS A 22 -74.42 -19.83 -53.63
N TRP A 23 -73.47 -20.05 -52.71
CA TRP A 23 -72.27 -20.83 -52.97
C TRP A 23 -72.58 -22.31 -53.17
N SER A 24 -73.59 -22.85 -52.48
CA SER A 24 -74.04 -24.24 -52.64
C SER A 24 -74.77 -24.49 -53.97
N ILE A 25 -75.52 -23.49 -54.46
CA ILE A 25 -76.33 -23.57 -55.70
C ILE A 25 -75.50 -23.13 -56.92
N ARG A 26 -74.25 -22.67 -56.75
CA ARG A 26 -73.41 -22.15 -57.85
C ARG A 26 -73.33 -23.09 -59.06
N HIS A 27 -73.29 -24.40 -58.82
CA HIS A 27 -73.20 -25.41 -59.87
C HIS A 27 -74.50 -25.61 -60.67
N GLN A 28 -75.65 -25.08 -60.20
CA GLN A 28 -76.91 -25.04 -60.96
C GLN A 28 -77.07 -23.76 -61.79
N LEU A 29 -76.28 -22.72 -61.51
CA LEU A 29 -76.26 -21.45 -62.24
C LEU A 29 -75.21 -21.43 -63.36
N ASP A 30 -74.30 -22.40 -63.38
CA ASP A 30 -73.36 -22.60 -64.48
C ASP A 30 -74.12 -23.15 -65.70
N PRO A 31 -73.94 -22.57 -66.92
CA PRO A 31 -74.54 -23.10 -68.13
C PRO A 31 -74.10 -24.56 -68.34
N LYS A 32 -75.00 -25.40 -68.87
CA LYS A 32 -74.65 -26.78 -69.24
C LYS A 32 -73.40 -26.76 -70.13
N PRO A 33 -72.33 -27.51 -69.80
CA PRO A 33 -71.12 -27.52 -70.60
C PRO A 33 -71.45 -28.04 -72.00
N ARG A 34 -71.32 -27.19 -73.01
CA ARG A 34 -71.48 -27.53 -74.42
C ARG A 34 -70.24 -28.26 -74.90
N SER A 35 -70.40 -29.25 -75.78
CA SER A 35 -69.24 -29.94 -76.38
C SER A 35 -68.47 -29.01 -77.32
N GLU A 36 -67.19 -29.31 -77.59
CA GLU A 36 -66.36 -28.51 -78.51
C GLU A 36 -67.02 -28.32 -79.89
N ASP A 37 -67.75 -29.34 -80.37
CA ASP A 37 -68.49 -29.27 -81.63
C ASP A 37 -69.70 -28.31 -81.56
N GLU A 38 -70.37 -28.21 -80.41
CA GLU A 38 -71.50 -27.27 -80.21
C GLU A 38 -71.02 -25.81 -80.07
N LEU A 39 -69.78 -25.61 -79.59
CA LEU A 39 -69.15 -24.29 -79.48
C LEU A 39 -68.72 -23.73 -80.84
N ALA A 40 -68.32 -24.61 -81.78
CA ALA A 40 -67.86 -24.23 -83.13
C ALA A 40 -68.98 -23.69 -84.05
N PHE A 41 -70.26 -23.93 -83.73
CA PHE A 41 -71.42 -23.43 -84.49
C PHE A 41 -72.09 -22.20 -83.87
N LEU A 42 -71.54 -21.67 -82.77
CA LEU A 42 -72.01 -20.42 -82.18
C LEU A 42 -71.36 -19.21 -82.86
N PRO A 43 -72.04 -18.05 -82.89
CA PRO A 43 -71.42 -16.81 -83.34
C PRO A 43 -70.12 -16.54 -82.58
N ALA A 44 -69.06 -16.09 -83.27
CA ALA A 44 -67.69 -15.96 -82.73
C ALA A 44 -67.53 -15.24 -81.37
N HIS A 45 -68.48 -14.39 -80.98
CA HIS A 45 -68.45 -13.72 -79.67
C HIS A 45 -68.82 -14.65 -78.50
N LEU A 46 -69.60 -15.70 -78.72
CA LEU A 46 -70.00 -16.67 -77.68
C LEU A 46 -68.95 -17.78 -77.49
N GLU A 47 -68.27 -18.20 -78.55
CA GLU A 47 -67.17 -19.19 -78.50
C GLU A 47 -65.96 -18.72 -77.65
N LEU A 48 -65.63 -17.43 -77.74
CA LEU A 48 -64.58 -16.80 -76.94
C LEU A 48 -64.94 -16.64 -75.46
N THR A 49 -66.23 -16.68 -75.11
CA THR A 49 -66.69 -16.49 -73.72
C THR A 49 -66.81 -17.83 -72.98
N ASP A 50 -67.19 -18.90 -73.69
CA ASP A 50 -67.44 -20.22 -73.11
C ASP A 50 -66.24 -21.19 -73.23
N SER A 51 -65.11 -20.76 -73.81
CA SER A 51 -63.89 -21.58 -73.89
C SER A 51 -63.19 -21.70 -72.51
N PRO A 52 -62.86 -22.92 -72.04
CA PRO A 52 -62.29 -23.10 -70.70
C PRO A 52 -60.85 -22.55 -70.62
N ALA A 53 -60.61 -21.64 -69.66
CA ALA A 53 -59.30 -21.02 -69.45
C ALA A 53 -58.21 -22.06 -69.07
N SER A 54 -57.01 -21.91 -69.66
CA SER A 54 -55.87 -22.83 -69.48
C SER A 54 -55.42 -22.97 -68.01
N PRO A 55 -54.86 -24.13 -67.59
CA PRO A 55 -54.51 -24.39 -66.18
C PRO A 55 -53.20 -23.73 -65.70
N LEU A 56 -52.38 -23.18 -66.59
CA LEU A 56 -51.06 -22.58 -66.32
C LEU A 56 -51.08 -21.41 -65.30
N PRO A 57 -52.01 -20.43 -65.40
CA PRO A 57 -52.08 -19.30 -64.46
C PRO A 57 -52.38 -19.72 -63.01
N ARG A 58 -53.03 -20.86 -62.81
CA ARG A 58 -53.35 -21.38 -61.47
C ARG A 58 -52.13 -21.97 -60.77
N TRP A 59 -51.20 -22.56 -61.52
CA TRP A 59 -49.97 -23.13 -60.97
C TRP A 59 -48.92 -22.07 -60.66
N SER A 60 -48.76 -21.07 -61.54
CA SER A 60 -47.88 -19.93 -61.26
C SER A 60 -48.30 -19.19 -60.00
N MET A 61 -49.61 -19.00 -59.78
CA MET A 61 -50.13 -18.37 -58.57
C MET A 61 -49.80 -19.17 -57.30
N ARG A 62 -49.86 -20.50 -57.34
CA ARG A 62 -49.49 -21.35 -56.17
C ARG A 62 -48.01 -21.26 -55.82
N VAL A 63 -47.12 -21.22 -56.81
CA VAL A 63 -45.67 -21.08 -56.59
C VAL A 63 -45.34 -19.72 -55.98
N ILE A 64 -45.96 -18.66 -56.49
CA ILE A 64 -45.79 -17.30 -55.95
C ILE A 64 -46.27 -17.23 -54.49
N VAL A 65 -47.43 -17.82 -54.19
CA VAL A 65 -47.96 -17.88 -52.82
C VAL A 65 -47.04 -18.69 -51.91
N ALA A 66 -46.51 -19.83 -52.37
CA ALA A 66 -45.57 -20.63 -51.58
C ALA A 66 -44.27 -19.88 -51.27
N LEU A 67 -43.70 -19.19 -52.26
CA LEU A 67 -42.48 -18.38 -52.07
C LEU A 67 -42.73 -17.21 -51.10
N PHE A 68 -43.89 -16.56 -51.21
CA PHE A 68 -44.29 -15.50 -50.28
C PHE A 68 -44.43 -16.03 -48.85
N VAL A 69 -45.07 -17.18 -48.66
CA VAL A 69 -45.21 -17.81 -47.32
C VAL A 69 -43.85 -18.19 -46.75
N CYS A 70 -42.93 -18.75 -47.55
CA CYS A 70 -41.57 -19.05 -47.11
C CYS A 70 -40.78 -17.79 -46.71
N ALA A 71 -40.86 -16.72 -47.51
CA ALA A 71 -40.21 -15.45 -47.19
C ALA A 71 -40.80 -14.82 -45.92
N LEU A 72 -42.12 -14.91 -45.72
CA LEU A 72 -42.81 -14.44 -44.52
C LEU A 72 -42.39 -15.23 -43.27
N LEU A 73 -42.33 -16.56 -43.37
CA LEU A 73 -41.85 -17.42 -42.29
C LEU A 73 -40.39 -17.12 -41.94
N TRP A 74 -39.54 -16.93 -42.95
CA TRP A 74 -38.15 -16.52 -42.73
C TRP A 74 -38.06 -15.15 -42.07
N ALA A 75 -38.87 -14.17 -42.48
CA ALA A 75 -38.88 -12.85 -41.88
C ALA A 75 -39.39 -12.84 -40.42
N LEU A 76 -40.28 -13.77 -40.07
CA LEU A 76 -40.80 -13.97 -38.72
C LEU A 76 -39.78 -14.66 -37.78
N ILE A 77 -38.96 -15.56 -38.30
CA ILE A 77 -38.00 -16.36 -37.53
C ILE A 77 -36.61 -15.73 -37.51
N GLY A 78 -36.19 -15.13 -38.63
CA GLY A 78 -34.86 -14.57 -38.82
C GLY A 78 -34.58 -13.40 -37.88
N GLN A 79 -33.47 -13.49 -37.14
CA GLN A 79 -32.99 -12.47 -36.22
C GLN A 79 -31.69 -11.88 -36.76
N LEU A 80 -31.59 -10.55 -36.74
CA LEU A 80 -30.39 -9.79 -37.08
C LEU A 80 -29.86 -9.12 -35.80
N ASP A 81 -28.54 -9.12 -35.64
CA ASP A 81 -27.88 -8.41 -34.54
C ASP A 81 -27.97 -6.90 -34.78
N ILE A 82 -28.40 -6.15 -33.76
CA ILE A 82 -28.30 -4.69 -33.74
C ILE A 82 -26.92 -4.35 -33.16
N VAL A 83 -26.18 -3.49 -33.87
CA VAL A 83 -24.85 -3.04 -33.46
C VAL A 83 -24.84 -1.53 -33.24
N ALA A 84 -24.23 -1.10 -32.15
CA ALA A 84 -23.81 0.28 -31.96
C ALA A 84 -22.37 0.42 -32.43
N VAL A 85 -22.12 1.36 -33.35
CA VAL A 85 -20.79 1.60 -33.91
C VAL A 85 -20.12 2.72 -33.12
N ALA A 86 -19.02 2.39 -32.45
CA ALA A 86 -18.25 3.33 -31.66
C ALA A 86 -16.82 3.44 -32.20
N GLY A 87 -16.42 4.64 -32.61
CA GLY A 87 -15.04 4.91 -33.02
C GLY A 87 -14.14 5.01 -31.80
N GLY A 88 -12.92 4.50 -31.87
CA GLY A 88 -12.03 4.42 -30.74
C GLY A 88 -10.56 4.29 -31.10
N LYS A 89 -9.74 4.14 -30.07
CA LYS A 89 -8.31 3.87 -30.20
C LYS A 89 -7.87 2.76 -29.25
N THR A 90 -6.86 1.99 -29.64
CA THR A 90 -6.23 1.01 -28.76
C THR A 90 -5.39 1.71 -27.69
N VAL A 91 -5.56 1.34 -26.43
CA VAL A 91 -4.79 1.84 -25.29
C VAL A 91 -4.18 0.64 -24.54
N SER A 92 -3.00 0.79 -23.95
CA SER A 92 -2.50 -0.23 -23.02
C SER A 92 -3.39 -0.23 -21.77
N GLY A 93 -3.92 -1.38 -21.35
CA GLY A 93 -4.69 -1.47 -20.10
C GLY A 93 -3.90 -0.97 -18.87
N GLY A 94 -2.58 -1.05 -18.96
CA GLY A 94 -1.66 -0.48 -17.97
C GLY A 94 -1.66 1.03 -17.96
N ARG A 95 -2.01 1.59 -16.80
CA ARG A 95 -1.74 3.00 -16.48
C ARG A 95 -0.23 3.22 -16.51
N THR A 96 0.21 4.10 -17.42
CA THR A 96 1.58 4.62 -17.51
C THR A 96 2.10 5.02 -16.13
N LYS A 97 3.31 4.58 -15.79
CA LYS A 97 3.96 4.89 -14.51
C LYS A 97 4.86 6.10 -14.68
N ILE A 98 4.48 7.22 -14.08
CA ILE A 98 5.28 8.44 -14.10
C ILE A 98 6.40 8.30 -13.08
N ILE A 99 7.63 8.59 -13.50
CA ILE A 99 8.81 8.59 -12.65
C ILE A 99 9.17 10.04 -12.34
N GLN A 100 9.22 10.35 -11.05
CA GLN A 100 9.46 11.68 -10.51
C GLN A 100 10.41 11.60 -9.31
N PRO A 101 11.22 12.64 -9.07
CA PRO A 101 12.09 12.69 -7.90
C PRO A 101 11.27 13.03 -6.65
N LEU A 102 11.71 12.52 -5.49
CA LEU A 102 11.13 12.86 -4.20
C LEU A 102 11.55 14.26 -3.74
N GLU A 103 12.75 14.70 -4.10
CA GLU A 103 13.33 15.95 -3.61
C GLU A 103 14.04 16.70 -4.73
N PRO A 104 14.23 18.03 -4.58
CA PRO A 104 15.03 18.80 -5.52
C PRO A 104 16.46 18.25 -5.57
N SER A 105 16.96 17.97 -6.77
CA SER A 105 18.27 17.33 -6.96
C SER A 105 18.88 17.70 -8.30
N VAL A 106 20.18 17.46 -8.45
CA VAL A 106 20.90 17.62 -9.71
C VAL A 106 20.98 16.27 -10.42
N VAL A 107 20.70 16.24 -11.72
CA VAL A 107 20.83 15.02 -12.52
C VAL A 107 22.30 14.69 -12.73
N LYS A 108 22.74 13.55 -12.23
CA LYS A 108 24.13 13.07 -12.35
C LYS A 108 24.33 12.22 -13.61
N ALA A 109 23.36 11.36 -13.94
CA ALA A 109 23.38 10.56 -15.16
C ALA A 109 21.98 10.16 -15.63
N ILE A 110 21.81 10.05 -16.95
CA ILE A 110 20.58 9.54 -17.58
C ILE A 110 20.98 8.27 -18.34
N HIS A 111 20.40 7.13 -17.96
CA HIS A 111 20.78 5.81 -18.49
C HIS A 111 19.84 5.28 -19.57
N VAL A 112 18.79 6.02 -19.90
CA VAL A 112 17.74 5.60 -20.83
C VAL A 112 17.46 6.63 -21.90
N ARG A 113 16.85 6.18 -23.00
CA ARG A 113 16.39 7.00 -24.12
C ARG A 113 14.89 6.80 -24.34
N ASP A 114 14.25 7.78 -24.96
CA ASP A 114 12.85 7.69 -25.35
C ASP A 114 12.63 6.50 -26.31
N GLY A 115 11.58 5.70 -26.07
CA GLY A 115 11.27 4.47 -26.78
C GLY A 115 12.03 3.21 -26.31
N GLN A 116 13.04 3.33 -25.44
CA GLN A 116 13.85 2.18 -25.00
C GLN A 116 13.04 1.21 -24.12
N LEU A 117 13.22 -0.10 -24.36
CA LEU A 117 12.70 -1.17 -23.50
C LEU A 117 13.54 -1.30 -22.23
N VAL A 118 12.88 -1.28 -21.07
CA VAL A 118 13.48 -1.40 -19.75
C VAL A 118 12.85 -2.55 -18.96
N LYS A 119 13.64 -3.14 -18.05
CA LYS A 119 13.18 -4.17 -17.11
C LYS A 119 12.81 -3.53 -15.76
N ALA A 120 11.89 -4.14 -15.03
CA ALA A 120 11.62 -3.76 -13.64
C ALA A 120 12.92 -3.77 -12.80
N GLY A 121 13.13 -2.72 -12.00
CA GLY A 121 14.33 -2.48 -11.21
C GLY A 121 15.52 -1.88 -11.99
N GLN A 122 15.43 -1.73 -13.31
CA GLN A 122 16.51 -1.12 -14.09
C GLN A 122 16.68 0.36 -13.72
N LEU A 123 17.92 0.78 -13.50
CA LEU A 123 18.27 2.19 -13.26
C LEU A 123 17.97 3.04 -14.50
N LEU A 124 17.21 4.11 -14.30
CA LEU A 124 16.79 5.03 -15.35
C LEU A 124 17.56 6.35 -15.28
N ILE A 125 17.54 6.98 -14.11
CA ILE A 125 18.18 8.27 -13.85
C ILE A 125 18.88 8.20 -12.50
N GLU A 126 20.12 8.65 -12.45
CA GLU A 126 20.88 8.85 -11.22
C GLU A 126 20.89 10.33 -10.87
N LEU A 127 20.43 10.67 -9.68
CA LEU A 127 20.50 12.01 -9.10
C LEU A 127 21.72 12.11 -8.18
N ASP A 128 22.23 13.33 -7.98
CA ASP A 128 23.36 13.58 -7.09
C ASP A 128 23.04 13.19 -5.64
N ALA A 129 23.71 12.14 -5.16
CA ALA A 129 23.54 11.61 -3.82
C ALA A 129 24.47 12.25 -2.78
N THR A 130 25.21 13.30 -3.12
CA THR A 130 26.25 13.85 -2.22
C THR A 130 25.66 14.32 -0.88
N ALA A 131 24.56 15.07 -0.90
CA ALA A 131 23.90 15.55 0.32
C ALA A 131 23.27 14.39 1.11
N ALA A 132 22.45 13.56 0.45
CA ALA A 132 21.79 12.42 1.10
C ALA A 132 22.79 11.39 1.68
N GLY A 133 23.91 11.17 0.99
CA GLY A 133 25.00 10.31 1.45
C GLY A 133 25.80 10.91 2.60
N ALA A 134 25.99 12.23 2.64
CA ALA A 134 26.59 12.90 3.79
C ALA A 134 25.69 12.80 5.04
N ASP A 135 24.37 13.00 4.87
CA ASP A 135 23.39 12.83 5.94
C ASP A 135 23.38 11.39 6.49
N ASN A 136 23.41 10.38 5.59
CA ASN A 136 23.47 8.98 6.01
C ASN A 136 24.75 8.64 6.78
N ARG A 137 25.91 9.09 6.28
CA ARG A 137 27.20 8.88 6.99
C ARG A 137 27.18 9.53 8.37
N LYS A 138 26.70 10.77 8.48
CA LYS A 138 26.58 11.48 9.76
C LYS A 138 25.68 10.73 10.75
N ALA A 139 24.54 10.21 10.29
CA ALA A 139 23.65 9.40 11.12
C ALA A 139 24.30 8.06 11.53
N GLY A 140 25.07 7.44 10.62
CA GLY A 140 25.85 6.23 10.87
C GLY A 140 26.92 6.42 11.93
N ASP A 141 27.70 7.51 11.82
CA ASP A 141 28.73 7.88 12.80
C ASP A 141 28.13 8.15 14.19
N ALA A 142 26.96 8.80 14.25
CA ALA A 142 26.24 9.04 15.50
C ALA A 142 25.76 7.72 16.14
N LEU A 143 25.22 6.81 15.33
CA LEU A 143 24.80 5.47 15.78
C LEU A 143 25.99 4.67 16.33
N GLU A 144 27.11 4.67 15.61
CA GLU A 144 28.34 3.99 16.03
C GLU A 144 28.83 4.52 17.37
N THR A 145 28.91 5.86 17.50
CA THR A 145 29.33 6.53 18.74
C THR A 145 28.42 6.18 19.92
N ALA A 146 27.09 6.21 19.72
CA ALA A 146 26.14 5.86 20.76
C ALA A 146 26.23 4.39 21.19
N ARG A 147 26.44 3.46 20.24
CA ARG A 147 26.64 2.03 20.53
C ARG A 147 27.92 1.79 21.32
N LEU A 148 29.01 2.43 20.93
CA LEU A 148 30.29 2.36 21.65
C LEU A 148 30.16 2.91 23.08
N ALA A 149 29.49 4.05 23.26
CA ALA A 149 29.20 4.58 24.59
C ALA A 149 28.37 3.60 25.44
N GLY A 150 27.36 2.96 24.84
CA GLY A 150 26.57 1.91 25.50
C GLY A 150 27.43 0.72 25.94
N ALA A 151 28.30 0.22 25.04
CA ALA A 151 29.21 -0.88 25.33
C ALA A 151 30.20 -0.53 26.46
N ARG A 152 30.72 0.71 26.47
CA ARG A 152 31.58 1.23 27.55
C ARG A 152 30.88 1.16 28.90
N TYR A 153 29.67 1.68 29.03
CA TYR A 153 28.96 1.69 30.31
C TYR A 153 28.51 0.30 30.76
N GLN A 154 28.17 -0.60 29.81
CA GLN A 154 27.98 -2.02 30.12
C GLN A 154 29.25 -2.66 30.68
N ALA A 155 30.40 -2.39 30.08
CA ALA A 155 31.69 -2.90 30.56
C ALA A 155 32.04 -2.36 31.95
N LEU A 156 31.74 -1.09 32.24
CA LEU A 156 31.94 -0.49 33.57
C LEU A 156 31.03 -1.11 34.65
N LEU A 157 29.78 -1.41 34.31
CA LEU A 157 28.86 -2.11 35.22
C LEU A 157 29.34 -3.54 35.47
N ALA A 158 29.77 -4.26 34.43
CA ALA A 158 30.33 -5.60 34.57
C ALA A 158 31.64 -5.61 35.39
N ALA A 159 32.47 -4.57 35.25
CA ALA A 159 33.65 -4.36 36.06
C ALA A 159 33.29 -4.12 37.53
N LEU A 160 32.24 -3.35 37.80
CA LEU A 160 31.73 -3.10 39.15
C LEU A 160 31.24 -4.39 39.82
N ASP A 161 30.54 -5.25 39.08
CA ASP A 161 29.98 -6.50 39.60
C ASP A 161 31.05 -7.57 39.84
N ASN A 162 32.02 -7.69 38.92
CA ASN A 162 33.02 -8.77 38.93
C ASN A 162 34.39 -8.36 39.48
N GLY A 163 34.62 -7.06 39.73
CA GLY A 163 35.90 -6.51 40.18
C GLY A 163 37.03 -6.59 39.17
N ARG A 164 36.73 -6.83 37.88
CA ARG A 164 37.73 -6.95 36.80
C ARG A 164 37.83 -5.65 36.01
N LEU A 165 38.90 -5.51 35.22
CA LEU A 165 39.02 -4.38 34.28
C LEU A 165 37.86 -4.40 33.27
N PRO A 166 37.30 -3.23 32.90
CA PRO A 166 36.26 -3.16 31.89
C PRO A 166 36.83 -3.60 30.55
N GLN A 167 36.16 -4.56 29.90
CA GLN A 167 36.49 -5.03 28.57
C GLN A 167 35.29 -4.79 27.66
N LEU A 168 35.49 -4.05 26.58
CA LEU A 168 34.43 -3.78 25.62
C LEU A 168 34.22 -5.00 24.72
N GLU A 169 32.97 -5.34 24.48
CA GLU A 169 32.61 -6.31 23.45
C GLU A 169 32.99 -5.76 22.06
N LYS A 170 33.53 -6.62 21.20
CA LYS A 170 33.83 -6.24 19.82
C LYS A 170 32.53 -6.09 19.05
N LEU A 171 32.33 -4.90 18.50
CA LEU A 171 31.19 -4.60 17.65
C LEU A 171 31.60 -4.77 16.19
N ASP A 172 30.84 -5.56 15.44
CA ASP A 172 31.08 -5.78 14.02
C ASP A 172 30.89 -4.49 13.22
N GLY A 173 31.83 -4.20 12.30
CA GLY A 173 31.76 -3.05 11.40
C GLY A 173 32.14 -1.70 12.01
N VAL A 174 32.68 -1.69 13.23
CA VAL A 174 33.17 -0.49 13.92
C VAL A 174 34.68 -0.34 13.70
N ASP A 175 35.16 0.90 13.59
CA ASP A 175 36.59 1.17 13.47
C ASP A 175 37.35 0.76 14.76
N SER A 176 38.38 -0.07 14.59
CA SER A 176 39.22 -0.56 15.69
C SER A 176 39.86 0.58 16.50
N ALA A 177 40.18 1.72 15.88
CA ALA A 177 40.75 2.86 16.58
C ALA A 177 39.72 3.54 17.51
N LYS A 178 38.47 3.70 17.05
CA LYS A 178 37.37 4.22 17.89
C LYS A 178 37.09 3.29 19.07
N GLN A 179 37.08 1.99 18.83
CA GLN A 179 36.86 1.00 19.90
C GLN A 179 37.98 1.06 20.96
N LEU A 180 39.25 1.12 20.54
CA LEU A 180 40.39 1.22 21.46
C LEU A 180 40.35 2.52 22.28
N SER A 181 39.94 3.63 21.67
CA SER A 181 39.75 4.91 22.37
C SER A 181 38.72 4.78 23.50
N GLU A 182 37.56 4.17 23.21
CA GLU A 182 36.48 3.96 24.18
C GLU A 182 36.85 2.97 25.29
N GLU A 183 37.62 1.93 24.97
CA GLU A 183 38.19 1.02 25.96
C GLU A 183 39.18 1.74 26.88
N THR A 184 40.03 2.60 26.32
CA THR A 184 40.98 3.41 27.11
C THR A 184 40.24 4.35 28.06
N LEU A 185 39.15 4.98 27.61
CA LEU A 185 38.29 5.81 28.45
C LEU A 185 37.62 5.00 29.57
N ALA A 186 37.12 3.79 29.26
CA ALA A 186 36.53 2.88 30.25
C ALA A 186 37.54 2.52 31.35
N VAL A 187 38.74 2.10 30.96
CA VAL A 187 39.82 1.74 31.88
C VAL A 187 40.24 2.95 32.73
N GLY A 188 40.30 4.15 32.14
CA GLY A 188 40.58 5.39 32.86
C GLY A 188 39.55 5.70 33.94
N GLN A 189 38.26 5.63 33.61
CA GLN A 189 37.16 5.85 34.56
C GLN A 189 37.16 4.81 35.69
N TRP A 190 37.38 3.54 35.34
CA TRP A 190 37.49 2.46 36.33
C TRP A 190 38.65 2.69 37.31
N ARG A 191 39.83 3.06 36.81
CA ARG A 191 41.00 3.36 37.65
C ARG A 191 40.75 4.55 38.58
N ALA A 192 40.05 5.58 38.11
CA ALA A 192 39.69 6.73 38.95
C ALA A 192 38.74 6.31 40.10
N TYR A 193 37.74 5.47 39.80
CA TYR A 193 36.85 4.89 40.81
C TYR A 193 37.62 4.04 41.83
N GLN A 194 38.50 3.15 41.37
CA GLN A 194 39.33 2.29 42.22
C GLN A 194 40.21 3.13 43.15
N ALA A 195 40.91 4.14 42.62
CA ALA A 195 41.76 5.02 43.41
C ALA A 195 40.98 5.76 44.51
N LYS A 196 39.76 6.24 44.20
CA LYS A 196 38.90 6.89 45.19
C LYS A 196 38.43 5.92 46.27
N ARG A 197 38.01 4.72 45.89
CA ARG A 197 37.59 3.67 46.83
C ARG A 197 38.75 3.27 47.76
N ASP A 198 39.94 3.07 47.20
CA ASP A 198 41.13 2.65 47.94
C ASP A 198 41.58 3.73 48.94
N ALA A 199 41.46 5.01 48.57
CA ALA A 199 41.71 6.14 49.47
C ALA A 199 40.74 6.15 50.67
N LEU A 200 39.42 6.02 50.43
CA LEU A 200 38.42 5.93 51.50
C LEU A 200 38.65 4.69 52.38
N GLN A 201 39.05 3.57 51.79
CA GLN A 201 39.37 2.34 52.52
C GLN A 201 40.66 2.46 53.34
N ALA A 202 41.63 3.27 52.92
CA ALA A 202 42.81 3.59 53.73
C ALA A 202 42.43 4.45 54.94
N THR A 203 41.57 5.46 54.76
CA THR A 203 41.03 6.27 55.85
C THR A 203 40.24 5.42 56.86
N LEU A 204 39.41 4.50 56.37
CA LEU A 204 38.68 3.55 57.22
C LEU A 204 39.64 2.71 58.08
N ARG A 205 40.67 2.12 57.46
CA ARG A 205 41.69 1.33 58.17
C ARG A 205 42.44 2.16 59.22
N GLN A 206 42.75 3.42 58.92
CA GLN A 206 43.37 4.34 59.87
C GLN A 206 42.47 4.58 61.10
N ARG A 207 41.17 4.82 60.89
CA ARG A 207 40.20 5.03 61.99
C ARG A 207 39.99 3.77 62.83
N GLU A 208 39.95 2.61 62.20
CA GLU A 208 39.85 1.32 62.90
C GLU A 208 41.09 1.07 63.78
N ALA A 209 42.28 1.43 63.31
CA ALA A 209 43.51 1.37 64.10
C ALA A 209 43.52 2.38 65.27
N GLU A 210 43.04 3.61 65.03
CA GLU A 210 42.86 4.63 66.08
C GLU A 210 41.93 4.13 67.18
N LEU A 211 40.76 3.57 66.80
CA LEU A 211 39.79 2.98 67.73
C LEU A 211 40.40 1.83 68.53
N SER A 212 41.17 0.95 67.89
CA SER A 212 41.87 -0.15 68.56
C SER A 212 42.85 0.36 69.62
N THR A 213 43.61 1.40 69.30
CA THR A 213 44.58 2.04 70.22
C THR A 213 43.87 2.69 71.40
N THR A 214 42.79 3.44 71.16
CA THR A 214 41.97 4.06 72.21
C THR A 214 41.35 2.99 73.13
N ARG A 215 40.89 1.85 72.58
CA ARG A 215 40.39 0.73 73.39
C ARG A 215 41.46 0.17 74.32
N GLN A 216 42.70 0.02 73.87
CA GLN A 216 43.81 -0.41 74.74
C GLN A 216 44.10 0.62 75.84
N GLN A 217 44.04 1.92 75.51
CA GLN A 217 44.19 2.98 76.50
C GLN A 217 43.09 2.94 77.57
N VAL A 218 41.84 2.68 77.18
CA VAL A 218 40.72 2.48 78.11
C VAL A 218 40.96 1.27 79.02
N ILE A 219 41.41 0.14 78.49
CA ILE A 219 41.72 -1.05 79.31
C ILE A 219 42.81 -0.74 80.35
N LYS A 220 43.86 -0.01 79.95
CA LYS A 220 44.93 0.44 80.86
C LYS A 220 44.36 1.35 81.95
N LEU A 221 43.58 2.37 81.58
CA LEU A 221 43.00 3.33 82.53
C LEU A 221 42.00 2.67 83.50
N GLN A 222 41.19 1.71 83.02
CA GLN A 222 40.32 0.90 83.89
C GLN A 222 41.11 0.09 84.93
N GLY A 223 42.31 -0.39 84.57
CA GLY A 223 43.22 -1.03 85.50
C GLY A 223 43.78 -0.05 86.54
N THR A 224 44.20 1.15 86.12
CA THR A 224 44.78 2.15 87.02
C THR A 224 43.75 2.78 87.95
N VAL A 225 42.54 3.04 87.46
CA VAL A 225 41.41 3.55 88.27
C VAL A 225 41.07 2.56 89.39
N ARG A 226 40.96 1.26 89.10
CA ARG A 226 40.73 0.24 90.13
C ARG A 226 41.82 0.22 91.20
N LEU A 227 43.08 0.42 90.79
CA LEU A 227 44.20 0.52 91.73
C LEU A 227 44.21 1.84 92.52
N ALA A 228 43.74 2.94 91.93
CA ALA A 228 43.58 4.22 92.61
C ALA A 228 42.44 4.17 93.64
N GLU A 229 41.32 3.56 93.28
CA GLU A 229 40.17 3.30 94.17
C GLU A 229 40.58 2.47 95.40
N ALA A 230 41.31 1.36 95.19
CA ALA A 230 41.82 0.55 96.29
C ALA A 230 42.76 1.35 97.20
N ARG A 231 43.70 2.13 96.62
CA ARG A 231 44.63 2.95 97.41
C ARG A 231 43.95 4.08 98.18
N GLU A 232 42.95 4.72 97.60
CA GLU A 232 42.15 5.72 98.32
C GLU A 232 41.43 5.08 99.52
N HIS A 233 40.87 3.87 99.33
CA HIS A 233 40.21 3.12 100.40
C HIS A 233 41.18 2.75 101.53
N ASP A 234 42.37 2.23 101.21
CA ASP A 234 43.39 1.92 102.22
C ASP A 234 43.79 3.17 103.01
N TYR A 235 43.96 4.31 102.33
CA TYR A 235 44.29 5.59 102.97
C TYR A 235 43.11 6.11 103.82
N GLN A 236 41.87 5.88 103.40
CA GLN A 236 40.69 6.20 104.19
C GLN A 236 40.69 5.43 105.52
N GLU A 237 40.94 4.12 105.48
CA GLU A 237 41.02 3.32 106.71
C GLU A 237 42.15 3.78 107.65
N LEU A 238 43.30 4.17 107.10
CA LEU A 238 44.41 4.70 107.88
C LEU A 238 44.10 6.07 108.48
N LEU A 239 43.35 6.92 107.76
CA LEU A 239 42.90 8.22 108.25
C LEU A 239 41.89 8.05 109.39
N ASP A 240 40.94 7.13 109.26
CA ASP A 240 39.93 6.83 110.29
C ASP A 240 40.58 6.34 111.60
N LYS A 241 41.74 5.67 111.49
CA LYS A 241 42.58 5.25 112.62
C LYS A 241 43.58 6.31 113.08
N ASN A 242 43.57 7.52 112.50
CA ASN A 242 44.48 8.65 112.76
C ASN A 242 45.98 8.36 112.50
N PHE A 243 46.32 7.43 111.60
CA PHE A 243 47.72 7.12 111.25
C PHE A 243 48.30 8.04 110.16
N ILE A 244 47.47 8.81 109.45
CA ILE A 244 47.90 9.72 108.36
C ILE A 244 47.17 11.07 108.43
N SER A 245 47.65 12.06 107.67
CA SER A 245 46.99 13.37 107.55
C SER A 245 45.82 13.33 106.55
N LYS A 246 44.81 14.18 106.77
CA LYS A 246 43.68 14.34 105.84
C LYS A 246 44.13 14.78 104.43
N HIS A 247 45.19 15.59 104.34
CA HIS A 247 45.77 16.00 103.05
C HIS A 247 46.26 14.79 102.24
N ALA A 248 46.94 13.83 102.87
CA ALA A 248 47.43 12.64 102.18
C ALA A 248 46.30 11.79 101.58
N TYR A 249 45.13 11.73 102.23
CA TYR A 249 43.93 11.10 101.67
C TYR A 249 43.35 11.89 100.48
N LEU A 250 43.21 13.21 100.62
CA LEU A 250 42.66 14.07 99.55
C LEU A 250 43.52 14.02 98.28
N ASP A 251 44.84 13.90 98.39
CA ASP A 251 45.73 13.72 97.24
C ASP A 251 45.44 12.41 96.49
N LYS A 252 45.10 11.32 97.20
CA LYS A 252 44.70 10.04 96.58
C LYS A 252 43.32 10.12 95.94
N GLN A 253 42.38 10.77 96.61
CA GLN A 253 41.05 11.03 96.07
C GLN A 253 41.10 11.87 94.79
N GLN A 254 41.90 12.94 94.77
CA GLN A 254 42.12 13.75 93.58
C GLN A 254 42.68 12.90 92.43
N ALA A 255 43.71 12.10 92.69
CA ALA A 255 44.29 11.21 91.68
C ALA A 255 43.30 10.19 91.11
N ARG A 256 42.38 9.65 91.93
CA ARG A 256 41.28 8.78 91.45
C ARG A 256 40.35 9.56 90.51
N ILE A 257 39.91 10.75 90.92
CA ILE A 257 38.98 11.58 90.14
C ILE A 257 39.59 11.95 88.79
N GLU A 258 40.86 12.35 88.75
CA GLU A 258 41.58 12.66 87.51
C GLU A 258 41.60 11.44 86.57
N GLN A 259 41.97 10.26 87.06
CA GLN A 259 42.00 9.03 86.25
C GLN A 259 40.61 8.58 85.80
N GLN A 260 39.58 8.77 86.63
CA GLN A 260 38.19 8.51 86.24
C GLN A 260 37.72 9.48 85.14
N GLY A 261 38.11 10.76 85.23
CA GLY A 261 37.85 11.75 84.19
C GLY A 261 38.54 11.40 82.87
N ASP A 262 39.81 11.01 82.91
CA ASP A 262 40.56 10.53 81.74
C ASP A 262 39.90 9.30 81.11
N LEU A 263 39.48 8.33 81.93
CA LEU A 263 38.77 7.14 81.47
C LEU A 263 37.46 7.50 80.76
N ALA A 264 36.64 8.37 81.37
CA ALA A 264 35.37 8.82 80.78
C ALA A 264 35.59 9.55 79.45
N SER A 265 36.63 10.39 79.37
CA SER A 265 37.02 11.09 78.13
C SER A 265 37.39 10.11 77.02
N GLN A 266 38.21 9.09 77.32
CA GLN A 266 38.58 8.06 76.34
C GLN A 266 37.39 7.18 75.93
N GLN A 267 36.45 6.91 76.84
CA GLN A 267 35.21 6.19 76.53
C GLN A 267 34.31 6.99 75.57
N SER A 268 34.17 8.30 75.77
CA SER A 268 33.47 9.19 74.82
C SER A 268 34.15 9.19 73.45
N ARG A 269 35.49 9.25 73.42
CA ARG A 269 36.26 9.18 72.16
C ARG A 269 36.04 7.87 71.40
N ILE A 270 35.82 6.74 72.08
CA ILE A 270 35.45 5.47 71.44
C ILE A 270 34.11 5.61 70.69
N GLN A 271 33.11 6.26 71.29
CA GLN A 271 31.80 6.45 70.66
C GLN A 271 31.90 7.37 69.43
N GLU A 272 32.68 8.46 69.53
CA GLU A 272 32.96 9.35 68.41
C GLU A 272 33.63 8.62 67.24
N LEU A 273 34.66 7.81 67.54
CA LEU A 273 35.37 7.03 66.52
C LEU A 273 34.48 5.95 65.90
N ALA A 274 33.61 5.31 66.68
CA ALA A 274 32.65 4.34 66.17
C ALA A 274 31.65 4.99 65.19
N ALA A 275 31.14 6.18 65.52
CA ALA A 275 30.28 6.96 64.63
C ALA A 275 31.01 7.41 63.36
N ALA A 276 32.27 7.85 63.48
CA ALA A 276 33.09 8.21 62.32
C ALA A 276 33.37 7.01 61.39
N ILE A 277 33.61 5.82 61.95
CA ILE A 277 33.77 4.58 61.18
C ILE A 277 32.47 4.22 60.46
N ALA A 278 31.32 4.34 61.12
CA ALA A 278 30.03 4.10 60.49
C ALA A 278 29.79 5.05 59.31
N SER A 279 30.01 6.34 59.50
CA SER A 279 29.91 7.36 58.43
C SER A 279 30.88 7.08 57.26
N GLN A 280 32.12 6.65 57.56
CA GLN A 280 33.10 6.32 56.52
C GLN A 280 32.70 5.09 55.69
N ARG A 281 32.01 4.12 56.31
CA ARG A 281 31.45 2.95 55.62
C ARG A 281 30.28 3.34 54.72
N GLU A 282 29.38 4.20 55.21
CA GLU A 282 28.29 4.75 54.41
C GLU A 282 28.83 5.51 53.18
N GLU A 283 29.93 6.26 53.33
CA GLU A 283 30.56 6.97 52.21
C GLU A 283 31.12 6.01 51.14
N LEU A 284 31.67 4.85 51.54
CA LEU A 284 32.10 3.79 50.61
C LEU A 284 30.93 3.16 49.85
N GLU A 285 29.82 2.89 50.55
CA GLU A 285 28.59 2.38 49.94
C GLU A 285 27.99 3.41 48.97
N ALA A 286 27.92 4.68 49.38
CA ALA A 286 27.44 5.78 48.55
C ALA A 286 28.30 5.99 47.30
N LEU A 287 29.63 5.87 47.40
CA LEU A 287 30.53 5.93 46.24
C LEU A 287 30.16 4.86 45.20
N THR A 288 29.92 3.62 45.67
CA THR A 288 29.57 2.48 44.80
C THR A 288 28.17 2.67 44.19
N ALA A 289 27.20 3.10 44.99
CA ALA A 289 25.83 3.35 44.56
C ALA A 289 25.74 4.47 43.52
N ASN A 290 26.43 5.60 43.76
CA ASN A 290 26.46 6.73 42.84
C ASN A 290 27.14 6.35 41.51
N PHE A 291 28.28 5.65 41.57
CA PHE A 291 28.95 5.17 40.35
C PHE A 291 28.06 4.23 39.53
N ARG A 292 27.32 3.32 40.18
CA ARG A 292 26.36 2.44 39.51
C ARG A 292 25.20 3.25 38.89
N SER A 293 24.62 4.19 39.64
CA SER A 293 23.52 5.03 39.15
C SER A 293 23.94 5.84 37.93
N ASP A 294 25.08 6.54 38.01
CA ASP A 294 25.62 7.35 36.91
C ASP A 294 25.88 6.49 35.66
N ALA A 295 26.46 5.29 35.83
CA ALA A 295 26.70 4.38 34.72
C ALA A 295 25.40 3.85 34.09
N LEU A 296 24.37 3.55 34.89
CA LEU A 296 23.05 3.14 34.39
C LEU A 296 22.33 4.26 33.65
N ASP A 297 22.38 5.49 34.18
CA ASP A 297 21.79 6.66 33.53
C ASP A 297 22.44 6.95 32.19
N LYS A 298 23.78 6.89 32.13
CA LYS A 298 24.54 7.07 30.89
C LYS A 298 24.34 5.92 29.90
N LEU A 299 24.17 4.70 30.38
CA LEU A 299 23.81 3.56 29.53
C LEU A 299 22.41 3.75 28.91
N ARG A 300 21.44 4.22 29.68
CA ARG A 300 20.10 4.54 29.19
C ARG A 300 20.16 5.61 28.11
N GLU A 301 20.86 6.72 28.37
CA GLU A 301 21.05 7.82 27.42
C GLU A 301 21.70 7.32 26.10
N ALA A 302 22.76 6.52 26.20
CA ALA A 302 23.42 5.94 25.03
C ALA A 302 22.50 5.01 24.21
N ARG A 303 21.65 4.20 24.88
CA ARG A 303 20.68 3.32 24.20
C ARG A 303 19.58 4.10 23.50
N GLU A 304 19.09 5.17 24.12
CA GLU A 304 18.10 6.06 23.52
C GLU A 304 18.68 6.74 22.26
N GLN A 305 19.88 7.29 22.37
CA GLN A 305 20.61 7.88 21.23
C GLN A 305 20.85 6.85 20.13
N ALA A 306 21.27 5.62 20.47
CA ALA A 306 21.47 4.56 19.48
C ALA A 306 20.16 4.17 18.77
N THR A 307 19.03 4.18 19.49
CA THR A 307 17.71 3.92 18.88
C THR A 307 17.33 5.04 17.93
N GLN A 308 17.46 6.30 18.36
CA GLN A 308 17.15 7.48 17.56
C GLN A 308 18.02 7.56 16.30
N SER A 309 19.34 7.44 16.45
CA SER A 309 20.27 7.44 15.32
C SER A 309 20.05 6.24 14.39
N GLY A 310 19.64 5.08 14.94
CA GLY A 310 19.28 3.90 14.14
C GLY A 310 18.11 4.14 13.20
N GLU A 311 17.06 4.81 13.68
CA GLU A 311 15.93 5.21 12.84
C GLU A 311 16.32 6.30 11.82
N GLU A 312 17.18 7.24 12.21
CA GLU A 312 17.67 8.27 11.29
C GLU A 312 18.55 7.67 10.17
N VAL A 313 19.37 6.66 10.47
CA VAL A 313 20.13 5.90 9.43
C VAL A 313 19.19 5.22 8.44
N LYS A 314 18.11 4.58 8.91
CA LYS A 314 17.11 3.96 8.02
C LYS A 314 16.44 4.99 7.13
N LYS A 315 16.03 6.12 7.70
CA LYS A 315 15.37 7.23 6.99
C LYS A 315 16.30 7.85 5.94
N THR A 316 17.50 8.25 6.33
CA THR A 316 18.50 8.85 5.43
C THR A 316 18.98 7.84 4.39
N GLY A 317 19.10 6.57 4.74
CA GLY A 317 19.47 5.49 3.80
C GLY A 317 18.39 5.27 2.74
N ARG A 318 17.11 5.32 3.14
CA ARG A 318 15.99 5.26 2.18
C ARG A 318 16.00 6.47 1.26
N ARG A 319 16.20 7.66 1.81
CA ARG A 319 16.31 8.92 1.05
C ARG A 319 17.46 8.88 0.04
N GLN A 320 18.63 8.38 0.45
CA GLN A 320 19.78 8.17 -0.43
C GLN A 320 19.48 7.14 -1.53
N ALA A 321 18.80 6.03 -1.22
CA ALA A 321 18.42 5.05 -2.24
C ALA A 321 17.44 5.62 -3.29
N LEU A 322 16.60 6.59 -2.89
CA LEU A 322 15.64 7.25 -3.78
C LEU A 322 16.27 8.29 -4.72
N THR A 323 17.57 8.60 -4.59
CA THR A 323 18.29 9.38 -5.60
C THR A 323 18.53 8.55 -6.88
N GLN A 324 18.39 7.22 -6.80
CA GLN A 324 18.43 6.33 -7.95
C GLN A 324 16.99 6.01 -8.40
N LEU A 325 16.57 6.63 -9.50
CA LEU A 325 15.25 6.42 -10.07
C LEU A 325 15.28 5.17 -10.94
N THR A 326 14.51 4.15 -10.55
CA THR A 326 14.44 2.84 -11.22
C THR A 326 13.06 2.59 -11.82
N ALA A 327 12.98 1.70 -12.81
CA ALA A 327 11.70 1.31 -13.40
C ALA A 327 10.87 0.44 -12.44
N PRO A 328 9.63 0.81 -12.08
CA PRO A 328 8.79 -0.01 -11.22
C PRO A 328 8.26 -1.26 -11.94
N VAL A 329 8.18 -1.22 -13.28
CA VAL A 329 7.65 -2.28 -14.14
C VAL A 329 8.49 -2.39 -15.42
N SER A 330 8.50 -3.56 -16.04
CA SER A 330 9.12 -3.75 -17.36
C SER A 330 8.24 -3.12 -18.45
N GLY A 331 8.83 -2.33 -19.33
CA GLY A 331 8.06 -1.53 -20.28
C GLY A 331 8.92 -0.72 -21.26
N SER A 332 8.28 0.18 -22.01
CA SER A 332 8.95 1.17 -22.85
C SER A 332 8.98 2.51 -22.14
N VAL A 333 10.14 3.18 -22.17
CA VAL A 333 10.28 4.57 -21.70
C VAL A 333 9.63 5.51 -22.72
N GLN A 334 8.82 6.44 -22.25
CA GLN A 334 8.18 7.48 -23.05
C GLN A 334 8.26 8.82 -22.33
N GLN A 335 8.14 9.92 -23.08
CA GLN A 335 8.06 11.29 -22.54
C GLN A 335 9.25 11.66 -21.66
N LEU A 336 10.47 11.27 -22.06
CA LEU A 336 11.69 11.70 -21.37
C LEU A 336 11.79 13.24 -21.45
N ALA A 337 11.52 13.92 -20.34
CA ALA A 337 11.49 15.39 -20.27
C ALA A 337 12.88 15.99 -20.09
N ILE A 338 13.80 15.25 -19.47
CA ILE A 338 15.15 15.72 -19.15
C ILE A 338 16.19 15.16 -20.12
N HIS A 339 17.01 16.05 -20.66
CA HIS A 339 18.06 15.71 -21.64
C HIS A 339 19.44 16.23 -21.22
N THR A 340 19.52 16.97 -20.10
CA THR A 340 20.72 17.66 -19.65
C THR A 340 21.25 17.05 -18.36
N VAL A 341 22.42 16.42 -18.45
CA VAL A 341 23.20 16.06 -17.26
C VAL A 341 23.69 17.35 -16.59
N GLY A 342 23.56 17.43 -15.27
CA GLY A 342 23.80 18.66 -14.49
C GLY A 342 22.59 19.58 -14.37
N GLY A 343 21.46 19.26 -15.02
CA GLY A 343 20.21 19.98 -14.84
C GLY A 343 19.62 19.79 -13.44
N VAL A 344 18.97 20.83 -12.92
CA VAL A 344 18.25 20.77 -11.64
C VAL A 344 16.82 20.30 -11.89
N VAL A 345 16.34 19.36 -11.08
CA VAL A 345 14.95 18.91 -11.06
C VAL A 345 14.28 19.29 -9.75
N THR A 346 12.99 19.61 -9.79
CA THR A 346 12.20 19.93 -8.59
C THR A 346 11.44 18.71 -8.09
N GLU A 347 10.97 18.75 -6.85
CA GLU A 347 10.11 17.71 -6.28
C GLU A 347 8.86 17.48 -7.14
N ALA A 348 8.48 16.21 -7.28
CA ALA A 348 7.33 15.74 -8.07
C ALA A 348 7.34 16.16 -9.56
N GLN A 349 8.45 16.67 -10.07
CA GLN A 349 8.58 16.98 -11.49
C GLN A 349 8.57 15.68 -12.31
N PRO A 350 7.66 15.49 -13.27
CA PRO A 350 7.64 14.30 -14.11
C PRO A 350 8.89 14.29 -15.01
N LEU A 351 9.72 13.26 -14.88
CA LEU A 351 10.96 13.14 -15.67
C LEU A 351 10.80 12.22 -16.87
N LEU A 352 10.06 11.12 -16.70
CA LEU A 352 9.70 10.19 -17.77
C LEU A 352 8.49 9.35 -17.36
N ALA A 353 7.92 8.63 -18.33
CA ALA A 353 6.84 7.67 -18.17
C ALA A 353 7.30 6.27 -18.61
N VAL A 354 6.96 5.23 -17.84
CA VAL A 354 7.16 3.83 -18.23
C VAL A 354 5.82 3.21 -18.58
N VAL A 355 5.68 2.77 -19.84
CA VAL A 355 4.50 2.10 -20.36
C VAL A 355 4.71 0.58 -20.34
N PRO A 356 3.93 -0.20 -19.57
CA PRO A 356 4.08 -1.65 -19.47
C PRO A 356 3.97 -2.36 -20.82
N ALA A 357 4.87 -3.31 -21.11
CA ALA A 357 4.88 -4.04 -22.38
C ALA A 357 3.95 -5.27 -22.41
N ASN A 358 3.60 -5.84 -21.24
CA ASN A 358 2.92 -7.14 -21.11
C ASN A 358 1.47 -7.04 -20.60
N GLU A 359 0.85 -5.87 -20.71
CA GLU A 359 -0.55 -5.70 -20.32
C GLU A 359 -1.48 -5.87 -21.52
N ALA A 360 -2.68 -6.43 -21.28
CA ALA A 360 -3.66 -6.64 -22.33
C ALA A 360 -4.01 -5.30 -22.98
N LEU A 361 -4.00 -5.27 -24.32
CA LEU A 361 -4.49 -4.12 -25.06
C LEU A 361 -6.00 -4.01 -24.87
N GLU A 362 -6.43 -2.82 -24.47
CA GLU A 362 -7.82 -2.44 -24.38
C GLU A 362 -8.14 -1.47 -25.50
N VAL A 363 -9.42 -1.33 -25.82
CA VAL A 363 -9.91 -0.32 -26.74
C VAL A 363 -10.74 0.68 -25.96
N GLU A 364 -10.36 1.95 -26.07
CA GLU A 364 -11.19 3.07 -25.62
C GLU A 364 -12.05 3.50 -26.80
N ALA A 365 -13.33 3.15 -26.75
CA ALA A 365 -14.31 3.50 -27.78
C ALA A 365 -15.26 4.59 -27.28
N GLN A 366 -15.60 5.52 -28.16
CA GLN A 366 -16.49 6.64 -27.89
C GLN A 366 -17.87 6.31 -28.44
N ILE A 367 -18.83 6.08 -27.55
CA ILE A 367 -20.21 5.73 -27.88
C ILE A 367 -21.02 7.02 -28.06
N GLU A 368 -21.81 7.09 -29.12
CA GLU A 368 -22.70 8.24 -29.35
C GLU A 368 -23.88 8.24 -28.39
N ASN A 369 -24.35 9.43 -28.01
CA ASN A 369 -25.48 9.61 -27.09
C ASN A 369 -26.78 8.89 -27.51
N LYS A 370 -26.98 8.62 -28.81
CA LYS A 370 -28.15 7.87 -29.30
C LYS A 370 -28.10 6.38 -28.92
N ASP A 371 -26.91 5.83 -28.74
CA ASP A 371 -26.68 4.39 -28.54
C ASP A 371 -26.37 4.02 -27.09
N ILE A 372 -25.96 4.99 -26.26
CA ILE A 372 -25.54 4.77 -24.86
C ILE A 372 -26.59 4.05 -24.00
N GLY A 373 -27.88 4.31 -24.23
CA GLY A 373 -28.99 3.68 -23.49
C GLY A 373 -29.06 2.15 -23.65
N PHE A 374 -28.43 1.60 -24.69
CA PHE A 374 -28.47 0.17 -25.02
C PHE A 374 -27.13 -0.55 -24.77
N VAL A 375 -26.06 0.19 -24.45
CA VAL A 375 -24.74 -0.38 -24.21
C VAL A 375 -24.55 -0.70 -22.72
N ARG A 376 -24.12 -1.93 -22.42
CA ARG A 376 -23.89 -2.40 -21.04
C ARG A 376 -22.59 -3.20 -20.94
N PRO A 377 -21.92 -3.17 -19.76
CA PRO A 377 -20.82 -4.08 -19.48
C PRO A 377 -21.19 -5.55 -19.73
N GLY A 378 -20.29 -6.32 -20.32
CA GLY A 378 -20.46 -7.74 -20.65
C GLY A 378 -20.93 -8.03 -22.08
N GLN A 379 -21.33 -7.02 -22.86
CA GLN A 379 -21.74 -7.22 -24.26
C GLN A 379 -20.55 -7.63 -25.15
N ALA A 380 -20.83 -8.50 -26.12
CA ALA A 380 -19.85 -8.90 -27.12
C ALA A 380 -19.61 -7.76 -28.11
N VAL A 381 -18.34 -7.53 -28.43
CA VAL A 381 -17.90 -6.45 -29.32
C VAL A 381 -17.05 -7.03 -30.43
N THR A 382 -17.30 -6.57 -31.65
CA THR A 382 -16.44 -6.85 -32.79
C THR A 382 -15.62 -5.60 -33.10
N VAL A 383 -14.31 -5.67 -32.93
CA VAL A 383 -13.36 -4.57 -33.13
C VAL A 383 -12.68 -4.73 -34.48
N LYS A 384 -12.82 -3.71 -35.33
CA LYS A 384 -12.20 -3.62 -36.65
C LYS A 384 -11.08 -2.58 -36.59
N VAL A 385 -9.85 -2.96 -36.93
CA VAL A 385 -8.70 -2.06 -36.92
C VAL A 385 -8.65 -1.31 -38.25
N GLU A 386 -8.66 0.01 -38.24
CA GLU A 386 -8.74 0.79 -39.49
C GLU A 386 -7.49 0.62 -40.37
N SER A 387 -6.33 0.45 -39.74
CA SER A 387 -5.06 0.22 -40.45
C SER A 387 -5.00 -1.11 -41.22
N PHE A 388 -5.92 -2.05 -40.95
CA PHE A 388 -5.96 -3.37 -41.60
C PHE A 388 -7.37 -3.68 -42.12
N PRO A 389 -7.59 -3.75 -43.44
CA PRO A 389 -8.91 -4.05 -44.01
C PRO A 389 -9.50 -5.36 -43.45
N TYR A 390 -10.62 -5.24 -42.72
CA TYR A 390 -11.24 -6.36 -42.01
C TYR A 390 -11.77 -7.45 -42.95
N THR A 391 -12.07 -7.13 -44.20
CA THR A 391 -12.52 -8.08 -45.22
C THR A 391 -11.43 -9.07 -45.61
N ARG A 392 -10.15 -8.68 -45.50
CA ARG A 392 -8.99 -9.53 -45.81
C ARG A 392 -8.36 -10.16 -44.58
N TYR A 393 -8.25 -9.39 -43.49
CA TYR A 393 -7.47 -9.79 -42.31
C TYR A 393 -8.34 -10.14 -41.08
N GLY A 394 -9.67 -10.04 -41.22
CA GLY A 394 -10.61 -10.37 -40.15
C GLY A 394 -10.80 -9.25 -39.13
N TYR A 395 -11.39 -9.60 -37.99
CA TYR A 395 -11.72 -8.70 -36.89
C TYR A 395 -11.32 -9.32 -35.56
N LEU A 396 -11.33 -8.50 -34.51
CA LEU A 396 -11.00 -8.92 -33.15
C LEU A 396 -12.26 -8.98 -32.31
N ASP A 397 -12.42 -10.08 -31.58
CA ASP A 397 -13.49 -10.20 -30.60
C ASP A 397 -13.07 -9.57 -29.27
N GLY A 398 -13.98 -8.80 -28.68
CA GLY A 398 -13.83 -8.18 -27.38
C GLY A 398 -15.11 -8.24 -26.56
N VAL A 399 -15.03 -7.75 -25.33
CA VAL A 399 -16.17 -7.61 -24.43
C VAL A 399 -16.13 -6.21 -23.81
N VAL A 400 -17.28 -5.54 -23.72
CA VAL A 400 -17.39 -4.26 -23.01
C VAL A 400 -17.07 -4.50 -21.54
N GLU A 401 -16.04 -3.86 -21.01
CA GLU A 401 -15.63 -3.99 -19.61
C GLU A 401 -16.29 -2.92 -18.75
N THR A 402 -16.20 -1.66 -19.18
CA THR A 402 -16.82 -0.53 -18.48
C THR A 402 -17.36 0.49 -19.47
N VAL A 403 -18.42 1.18 -19.08
CA VAL A 403 -18.99 2.32 -19.80
C VAL A 403 -19.04 3.50 -18.83
N SER A 404 -18.46 4.62 -19.21
CA SER A 404 -18.54 5.85 -18.41
C SER A 404 -19.97 6.37 -18.38
N HIS A 405 -20.40 6.84 -17.22
CA HIS A 405 -21.68 7.53 -17.07
C HIS A 405 -21.55 9.04 -17.33
N ASP A 406 -20.31 9.53 -17.43
CA ASP A 406 -19.99 10.92 -17.73
C ASP A 406 -19.69 11.09 -19.22
N ALA A 407 -20.31 12.10 -19.82
CA ALA A 407 -20.20 12.40 -21.24
C ALA A 407 -19.09 13.43 -21.48
N GLN A 408 -18.25 13.17 -22.48
CA GLN A 408 -17.27 14.12 -22.98
C GLN A 408 -17.87 14.90 -24.16
N GLN A 409 -17.76 16.22 -24.11
CA GLN A 409 -18.20 17.09 -25.19
C GLN A 409 -17.17 17.07 -26.32
N ASP A 410 -17.58 16.60 -27.51
CA ASP A 410 -16.82 16.70 -28.75
C ASP A 410 -17.37 17.84 -29.62
N GLU A 411 -16.48 18.64 -30.22
CA GLU A 411 -16.84 19.82 -31.02
C GLU A 411 -17.67 19.48 -32.27
N LYS A 412 -17.54 18.25 -32.81
CA LYS A 412 -18.20 17.84 -34.07
C LYS A 412 -19.31 16.80 -33.86
N ARG A 413 -19.14 15.90 -32.89
CA ARG A 413 -20.02 14.74 -32.69
C ARG A 413 -20.95 14.86 -31.48
N GLY A 414 -20.86 15.96 -30.72
CA GLY A 414 -21.69 16.19 -29.55
C GLY A 414 -21.22 15.39 -28.34
N LEU A 415 -22.16 14.93 -27.50
CA LEU A 415 -21.85 14.17 -26.29
C LEU A 415 -21.43 12.73 -26.63
N LEU A 416 -20.21 12.36 -26.24
CA LEU A 416 -19.64 11.03 -26.40
C LEU A 416 -19.40 10.37 -25.05
N PHE A 417 -19.71 9.09 -24.95
CA PHE A 417 -19.54 8.30 -23.73
C PHE A 417 -18.38 7.32 -23.90
N PRO A 418 -17.27 7.51 -23.17
CA PRO A 418 -16.13 6.61 -23.28
C PRO A 418 -16.45 5.24 -22.67
N ALA A 419 -16.16 4.18 -23.41
CA ALA A 419 -16.25 2.80 -22.97
C ALA A 419 -14.91 2.07 -23.18
N ARG A 420 -14.57 1.20 -22.23
CA ARG A 420 -13.43 0.29 -22.34
C ARG A 420 -13.89 -1.07 -22.80
N ILE A 421 -13.20 -1.60 -23.81
CA ILE A 421 -13.45 -2.91 -24.39
C ILE A 421 -12.17 -3.73 -24.23
N ARG A 422 -12.29 -4.86 -23.53
CA ARG A 422 -11.21 -5.82 -23.36
C ARG A 422 -11.15 -6.75 -24.57
N LEU A 423 -10.03 -6.77 -25.26
CA LEU A 423 -9.82 -7.65 -26.41
C LEU A 423 -9.53 -9.09 -25.92
N LYS A 424 -10.07 -10.09 -26.62
CA LYS A 424 -9.73 -11.51 -26.35
C LYS A 424 -8.34 -11.87 -26.83
N GLN A 425 -7.85 -11.18 -27.87
CA GLN A 425 -6.54 -11.37 -28.45
C GLN A 425 -5.99 -10.04 -28.96
N SER A 426 -4.68 -9.85 -28.88
CA SER A 426 -3.96 -8.62 -29.22
C SER A 426 -3.15 -8.71 -30.52
N HIS A 427 -3.40 -9.72 -31.34
CA HIS A 427 -2.70 -9.95 -32.59
C HIS A 427 -3.67 -10.28 -33.73
N LEU A 428 -3.28 -9.91 -34.95
CA LEU A 428 -3.93 -10.31 -36.20
C LEU A 428 -2.96 -11.16 -37.03
N VAL A 429 -3.50 -12.03 -37.87
CA VAL A 429 -2.70 -12.83 -38.81
C VAL A 429 -2.71 -12.12 -40.16
N ILE A 430 -1.58 -11.54 -40.53
CA ILE A 430 -1.41 -10.77 -41.75
C ILE A 430 -0.44 -11.53 -42.64
N ASP A 431 -0.93 -12.01 -43.79
CA ASP A 431 -0.13 -12.73 -44.79
C ASP A 431 0.70 -13.89 -44.18
N GLY A 432 0.14 -14.61 -43.21
CA GLY A 432 0.77 -15.74 -42.51
C GLY A 432 1.64 -15.38 -41.30
N ALA A 433 1.95 -14.09 -41.08
CA ALA A 433 2.69 -13.61 -39.92
C ALA A 433 1.75 -13.10 -38.82
N ARG A 434 2.07 -13.41 -37.56
CA ARG A 434 1.36 -12.83 -36.40
C ARG A 434 1.89 -11.42 -36.17
N VAL A 435 1.02 -10.42 -36.34
CA VAL A 435 1.33 -9.01 -36.10
C VAL A 435 0.63 -8.58 -34.82
N ASN A 436 1.42 -8.19 -33.82
CA ASN A 436 0.90 -7.64 -32.58
C ASN A 436 0.43 -6.21 -32.81
N LEU A 437 -0.71 -5.87 -32.22
CA LEU A 437 -1.20 -4.50 -32.23
C LEU A 437 -0.35 -3.62 -31.30
N SER A 438 -0.20 -2.33 -31.65
CA SER A 438 0.42 -1.31 -30.81
C SER A 438 -0.62 -0.38 -30.20
N ALA A 439 -0.31 0.27 -29.07
CA ALA A 439 -1.17 1.32 -28.54
C ALA A 439 -1.21 2.53 -29.50
N GLY A 440 -2.36 3.21 -29.58
CA GLY A 440 -2.57 4.38 -30.43
C GLY A 440 -3.22 4.13 -31.80
N MET A 441 -3.53 2.90 -32.20
CA MET A 441 -4.20 2.61 -33.47
C MET A 441 -5.70 2.92 -33.43
N ALA A 442 -6.22 3.47 -34.53
CA ALA A 442 -7.65 3.74 -34.70
C ALA A 442 -8.44 2.46 -34.96
N VAL A 443 -9.58 2.33 -34.29
CA VAL A 443 -10.45 1.16 -34.36
C VAL A 443 -11.92 1.56 -34.40
N SER A 444 -12.73 0.74 -35.05
CA SER A 444 -14.19 0.82 -35.01
C SER A 444 -14.73 -0.39 -34.26
N ALA A 445 -15.42 -0.14 -33.15
CA ALA A 445 -15.99 -1.15 -32.27
C ALA A 445 -17.50 -1.27 -32.52
N GLU A 446 -17.94 -2.45 -32.96
CA GLU A 446 -19.34 -2.79 -33.17
C GLU A 446 -19.84 -3.57 -31.95
N ILE A 447 -20.57 -2.88 -31.07
CA ILE A 447 -21.10 -3.44 -29.83
C ILE A 447 -22.46 -4.06 -30.10
N LYS A 448 -22.64 -5.35 -29.80
CA LYS A 448 -23.92 -6.04 -30.01
C LYS A 448 -24.92 -5.66 -28.91
N THR A 449 -25.86 -4.78 -29.22
CA THR A 449 -26.82 -4.21 -28.27
C THR A 449 -28.12 -5.00 -28.18
N GLY A 450 -28.48 -5.78 -29.20
CA GLY A 450 -29.68 -6.61 -29.19
C GLY A 450 -29.85 -7.46 -30.45
N LYS A 451 -31.00 -8.15 -30.55
CA LYS A 451 -31.42 -8.90 -31.73
C LYS A 451 -32.81 -8.44 -32.15
N ARG A 452 -33.02 -8.24 -33.44
CA ARG A 452 -34.31 -7.80 -34.00
C ARG A 452 -34.75 -8.72 -35.12
N ARG A 453 -36.05 -8.97 -35.25
CA ARG A 453 -36.56 -9.80 -36.34
C ARG A 453 -36.55 -9.01 -37.65
N VAL A 454 -36.37 -9.71 -38.76
CA VAL A 454 -36.36 -9.08 -40.09
C VAL A 454 -37.68 -8.38 -40.39
N ILE A 455 -38.82 -8.96 -39.99
CA ILE A 455 -40.14 -8.35 -40.17
C ILE A 455 -40.28 -6.98 -39.49
N ASP A 456 -39.57 -6.76 -38.37
CA ASP A 456 -39.66 -5.52 -37.61
C ASP A 456 -38.97 -4.34 -38.32
N TYR A 457 -38.04 -4.59 -39.24
CA TYR A 457 -37.43 -3.56 -40.08
C TYR A 457 -38.40 -3.09 -41.20
N PHE A 458 -39.27 -3.98 -41.68
CA PHE A 458 -40.29 -3.63 -42.67
C PHE A 458 -41.50 -2.93 -42.05
N LEU A 459 -41.88 -3.33 -40.82
CA LEU A 459 -43.04 -2.78 -40.10
C LEU A 459 -42.72 -1.52 -39.28
N SER A 460 -41.45 -1.26 -38.93
CA SER A 460 -41.08 -0.09 -38.12
C SER A 460 -41.53 1.27 -38.68
N PRO A 461 -41.35 1.60 -39.97
CA PRO A 461 -41.81 2.90 -40.49
C PRO A 461 -43.34 3.03 -40.44
N LEU A 462 -44.09 1.93 -40.56
CA LEU A 462 -45.55 1.92 -40.40
C LEU A 462 -45.96 2.15 -38.94
N GLN A 463 -45.22 1.60 -37.97
CA GLN A 463 -45.50 1.80 -36.55
C GLN A 463 -45.18 3.22 -36.08
N GLU A 464 -44.10 3.82 -36.56
CA GLU A 464 -43.76 5.22 -36.26
C GLU A 464 -44.86 6.18 -36.74
N HIS A 465 -45.36 6.01 -37.98
CA HIS A 465 -46.41 6.88 -38.52
C HIS A 465 -47.78 6.70 -37.84
N VAL A 466 -48.12 5.48 -37.39
CA VAL A 466 -49.36 5.24 -36.64
C VAL A 466 -49.28 5.81 -35.22
N GLY A 467 -48.10 5.76 -34.59
CA GLY A 467 -47.87 6.32 -33.26
C GLY A 467 -47.82 7.85 -33.23
N GLU A 468 -47.26 8.48 -34.26
CA GLU A 468 -47.22 9.94 -34.41
C GLU A 468 -48.56 10.50 -34.92
N GLY A 469 -49.25 9.79 -35.83
CA GLY A 469 -50.53 10.22 -36.40
C GLY A 469 -51.72 10.28 -35.42
N MET A 470 -51.62 9.62 -34.26
CA MET A 470 -52.61 9.72 -33.17
C MET A 470 -52.23 10.68 -32.04
N ARG A 471 -51.14 11.46 -32.22
CA ARG A 471 -50.74 12.50 -31.27
C ARG A 471 -50.73 13.85 -31.97
N GLU A 472 -51.87 14.51 -31.94
CA GLU A 472 -51.97 15.95 -32.18
C GLU A 472 -51.37 16.70 -30.98
N ARG A 473 -50.76 17.87 -31.24
CA ARG A 473 -50.09 18.68 -30.21
C ARG A 473 -51.04 19.26 -29.18
#